data_AF-A0A011PUE8-F1
#
_entry.id   AF-A0A011PUE8-F1
#
_cell.length_a   1.000
_cell.length_b   1.000
_cell.length_c   1.000
_cell.angle_alpha   90.00
_cell.angle_beta   90.00
_cell.angle_gamma   90.00
#
_symmetry.space_group_name_H-M   'P 1'
#
loop_
_entity.id
_entity.type
_entity.pdbx_description
1 polymer ?
#
loop_
_entity_poly.entity_id
_entity_poly.type
_entity_poly.pdbx_seq_one_letter_code
_entity_poly.pdbx_strand_id
1 'polypeptide(L)'
;MAVQHFQRQLNGIVSLDICFPCQGIWFDEFESAQLAPAGVLELFRLLHEHHADLRQPWRDILQCPRCRERLMHRLDSTRNGRFAYSRCPQRHGRYSAFAAFMIEKGFVRQLNGVEVAELARQVQTIRCSGCGAPVDIRRDHVCTHCRSPIVILDPDAVQDALDNFGEKASRQQHVNPNAVADALLANERAKSLATREKRKGFLEADISDLVIGGIETVWKLLRR
;
A
#
# COMPACT_ATOMS: atom_id res chain seq x y z
N MET A 1 -23.34 4.37 -7.04
CA MET A 1 -21.88 4.58 -7.17
C MET A 1 -21.58 4.54 -8.66
N ALA A 2 -20.65 5.35 -9.14
CA ALA A 2 -20.19 5.33 -10.52
C ALA A 2 -19.01 4.37 -10.64
N VAL A 3 -19.03 3.48 -11.63
CA VAL A 3 -17.92 2.58 -11.91
C VAL A 3 -16.89 3.33 -12.77
N GLN A 4 -15.63 3.28 -12.36
CA GLN A 4 -14.51 3.90 -13.06
C GLN A 4 -13.41 2.87 -13.29
N HIS A 5 -12.74 2.94 -14.43
CA HIS A 5 -11.78 1.94 -14.87
C HIS A 5 -10.37 2.51 -14.84
N PHE A 6 -9.43 1.80 -14.22
CA PHE A 6 -8.05 2.22 -14.08
C PHE A 6 -7.10 1.09 -14.47
N GLN A 7 -5.88 1.45 -14.86
CA GLN A 7 -4.87 0.46 -15.24
C GLN A 7 -4.43 -0.41 -14.04
N ARG A 8 -4.21 -1.71 -14.30
CA ARG A 8 -3.73 -2.71 -13.33
C ARG A 8 -2.22 -2.98 -13.45
N GLN A 9 -1.55 -3.29 -12.33
CA GLN A 9 -0.10 -3.52 -12.23
C GLN A 9 0.48 -4.55 -13.24
N LEU A 10 -0.24 -5.64 -13.53
CA LEU A 10 0.23 -6.75 -14.38
C LEU A 10 -0.55 -6.85 -15.70
N ASN A 11 -0.91 -5.70 -16.28
CA ASN A 11 -1.86 -5.55 -17.38
C ASN A 11 -3.33 -5.84 -16.99
N GLY A 12 -4.24 -5.24 -17.75
CA GLY A 12 -5.68 -5.27 -17.51
C GLY A 12 -6.19 -4.02 -16.78
N ILE A 13 -7.44 -4.12 -16.30
CA ILE A 13 -8.21 -3.02 -15.74
C ILE A 13 -8.66 -3.40 -14.31
N VAL A 14 -8.62 -2.43 -13.41
CA VAL A 14 -9.30 -2.46 -12.11
C VAL A 14 -10.54 -1.58 -12.21
N SER A 15 -11.69 -2.08 -11.76
CA SER A 15 -12.95 -1.33 -11.81
C SER A 15 -13.33 -0.91 -10.41
N LEU A 16 -13.36 0.39 -10.14
CA LEU A 16 -13.66 0.92 -8.82
C LEU A 16 -15.05 1.55 -8.80
N ASP A 17 -15.84 1.23 -7.78
CA ASP A 17 -17.07 1.95 -7.50
C ASP A 17 -16.76 3.20 -6.68
N ILE A 18 -17.14 4.36 -7.20
CA ILE A 18 -16.87 5.68 -6.60
C ILE A 18 -18.20 6.38 -6.29
N CYS A 19 -18.35 6.90 -5.08
CA CYS A 19 -19.40 7.85 -4.73
C CYS A 19 -18.78 9.24 -4.57
N PHE A 20 -18.89 10.11 -5.59
CA PHE A 20 -18.39 11.49 -5.52
C PHE A 20 -19.10 12.31 -4.43
N PRO A 21 -20.45 12.30 -4.30
CA PRO A 21 -21.11 13.03 -3.21
C PRO A 21 -20.68 12.57 -1.83
N CYS A 22 -20.44 11.26 -1.65
CA CYS A 22 -19.98 10.69 -0.38
C CYS A 22 -18.47 10.86 -0.16
N GLN A 23 -17.71 11.24 -1.20
CA GLN A 23 -16.26 11.17 -1.29
C GLN A 23 -15.69 9.81 -0.81
N GLY A 24 -16.28 8.73 -1.30
CA GLY A 24 -15.93 7.36 -0.90
C GLY A 24 -15.73 6.42 -2.09
N ILE A 25 -14.89 5.41 -1.87
CA ILE A 25 -14.48 4.40 -2.86
C ILE A 25 -14.74 3.03 -2.24
N TRP A 26 -15.40 2.16 -2.98
CA TRP A 26 -15.40 0.74 -2.66
C TRP A 26 -14.27 0.06 -3.43
N PHE A 27 -13.44 -0.68 -2.69
CA PHE A 27 -12.41 -1.54 -3.24
C PHE A 27 -12.83 -2.98 -2.92
N ASP A 28 -12.99 -3.81 -3.94
CA ASP A 28 -13.03 -5.26 -3.74
C ASP A 28 -11.68 -5.78 -3.23
N GLU A 29 -11.62 -7.07 -2.91
CA GLU A 29 -10.41 -7.65 -2.34
C GLU A 29 -9.20 -7.42 -3.25
N PHE A 30 -8.19 -6.74 -2.71
CA PHE A 30 -6.90 -6.39 -3.34
C PHE A 30 -6.92 -5.30 -4.41
N GLU A 31 -8.05 -4.72 -4.81
CA GLU A 31 -8.09 -3.73 -5.90
C GLU A 31 -7.19 -2.51 -5.66
N SER A 32 -7.16 -1.98 -4.44
CA SER A 32 -6.27 -0.86 -4.09
C SER A 32 -4.78 -1.17 -4.28
N ALA A 33 -4.39 -2.43 -4.08
CA ALA A 33 -3.01 -2.90 -4.28
C ALA A 33 -2.71 -3.24 -5.74
N GLN A 34 -3.75 -3.57 -6.52
CA GLN A 34 -3.64 -3.94 -7.93
C GLN A 34 -3.59 -2.74 -8.89
N LEU A 35 -3.94 -1.53 -8.44
CA LEU A 35 -3.81 -0.30 -9.23
C LEU A 35 -2.36 -0.10 -9.69
N ALA A 36 -2.15 0.01 -11.00
CA ALA A 36 -0.87 0.41 -11.59
C ALA A 36 -0.49 1.83 -11.14
N PRO A 37 0.80 2.21 -11.19
CA PRO A 37 1.23 3.58 -10.89
C PRO A 37 0.49 4.63 -11.73
N ALA A 38 0.28 4.38 -13.03
CA ALA A 38 -0.52 5.25 -13.88
C ALA A 38 -1.99 5.34 -13.44
N GLY A 39 -2.60 4.21 -13.06
CA GLY A 39 -3.96 4.18 -12.53
C GLY A 39 -4.10 4.90 -11.18
N VAL A 40 -3.05 4.90 -10.35
CA VAL A 40 -3.01 5.69 -9.11
C VAL A 40 -3.02 7.20 -9.42
N LEU A 41 -2.23 7.64 -10.40
CA LEU A 41 -2.19 9.05 -10.84
C LEU A 41 -3.53 9.50 -11.43
N GLU A 42 -4.11 8.67 -12.29
CA GLU A 42 -5.41 8.93 -12.91
C GLU A 42 -6.52 9.01 -11.86
N LEU A 43 -6.56 8.05 -10.93
CA LEU A 43 -7.50 8.09 -9.80
C LEU A 43 -7.28 9.33 -8.95
N PHE A 44 -6.04 9.69 -8.60
CA PHE A 44 -5.76 10.91 -7.84
C PHE A 44 -6.34 12.16 -8.53
N ARG A 45 -6.12 12.29 -9.84
CA ARG A 45 -6.64 13.42 -10.63
C ARG A 45 -8.16 13.47 -10.57
N LEU A 46 -8.83 12.34 -10.80
CA LEU A 46 -10.29 12.24 -10.75
C LEU A 46 -10.84 12.59 -9.36
N LEU A 47 -10.24 12.07 -8.29
CA LEU A 47 -10.67 12.39 -6.93
C LEU A 47 -10.45 13.86 -6.59
N HIS A 48 -9.36 14.46 -7.10
CA HIS A 48 -9.07 15.87 -6.94
C HIS A 48 -10.06 16.75 -7.71
N GLU A 49 -10.49 16.38 -8.93
CA GLU A 49 -11.51 17.14 -9.66
C GLU A 49 -12.82 17.29 -8.88
N HIS A 50 -13.18 16.29 -8.07
CA HIS A 50 -14.37 16.27 -7.23
C HIS A 50 -14.14 16.68 -5.76
N HIS A 51 -12.97 17.23 -5.40
CA HIS A 51 -12.64 17.53 -4.00
C HIS A 51 -13.52 18.61 -3.36
N ALA A 52 -13.96 19.58 -4.17
CA ALA A 52 -14.74 20.74 -3.76
C ALA A 52 -16.27 20.51 -3.84
N ASP A 53 -16.70 19.34 -4.34
CA ASP A 53 -18.11 19.00 -4.44
C ASP A 53 -18.79 19.01 -3.07
N LEU A 54 -20.09 19.34 -3.06
CA LEU A 54 -20.88 19.35 -1.84
C LEU A 54 -20.93 17.94 -1.24
N ARG A 55 -20.20 17.76 -0.14
CA ARG A 55 -20.06 16.46 0.52
C ARG A 55 -21.29 16.07 1.31
N GLN A 56 -21.75 14.85 1.08
CA GLN A 56 -22.73 14.16 1.91
C GLN A 56 -22.00 13.33 2.99
N PRO A 57 -22.33 13.54 4.29
CA PRO A 57 -21.81 12.70 5.36
C PRO A 57 -22.18 11.23 5.16
N TRP A 58 -21.34 10.35 5.66
CA TRP A 58 -21.61 8.92 5.63
C TRP A 58 -22.75 8.56 6.57
N ARG A 59 -23.45 7.47 6.26
CA ARG A 59 -24.43 6.86 7.18
C ARG A 59 -23.70 6.28 8.38
N ASP A 60 -24.35 6.28 9.54
CA ASP A 60 -23.81 5.71 10.78
C ASP A 60 -23.48 4.21 10.66
N ILE A 61 -24.24 3.51 9.81
CA ILE A 61 -24.05 2.09 9.51
C ILE A 61 -23.77 1.94 8.03
N LEU A 62 -22.54 1.57 7.69
CA LEU A 62 -22.15 1.17 6.35
C LEU A 62 -22.37 -0.33 6.18
N GLN A 63 -22.91 -0.74 5.03
CA GLN A 63 -23.18 -2.13 4.68
C GLN A 63 -22.38 -2.54 3.44
N CYS A 64 -22.01 -3.82 3.38
CA CYS A 64 -21.36 -4.37 2.21
C CYS A 64 -22.33 -4.42 1.02
N PRO A 65 -21.97 -3.91 -0.18
CA PRO A 65 -22.84 -3.98 -1.35
C PRO A 65 -23.10 -5.41 -1.82
N ARG A 66 -22.22 -6.37 -1.48
CA ARG A 66 -22.34 -7.79 -1.88
C ARG A 66 -23.21 -8.61 -0.93
N CYS A 67 -22.90 -8.61 0.36
CA CYS A 67 -23.59 -9.47 1.34
C CYS A 67 -24.46 -8.72 2.36
N ARG A 68 -24.56 -7.38 2.26
CA ARG A 68 -25.34 -6.49 3.14
C ARG A 68 -24.95 -6.49 4.63
N GLU A 69 -23.96 -7.28 5.02
CA GLU A 69 -23.38 -7.27 6.36
C GLU A 69 -22.84 -5.89 6.74
N ARG A 70 -22.92 -5.55 8.04
CA ARG A 70 -22.34 -4.33 8.58
C ARG A 70 -20.82 -4.34 8.38
N LEU A 71 -20.30 -3.25 7.82
CA LEU A 71 -18.86 -3.09 7.67
C LEU A 71 -18.22 -2.82 9.04
N MET A 72 -17.09 -3.49 9.29
CA MET A 72 -16.30 -3.30 10.50
C MET A 72 -15.31 -2.16 10.28
N HIS A 73 -15.30 -1.21 11.21
CA HIS A 73 -14.34 -0.12 11.19
C HIS A 73 -12.91 -0.65 11.47
N ARG A 74 -11.94 -0.18 10.69
CA ARG A 74 -10.54 -0.60 10.76
C ARG A 74 -9.62 0.59 10.63
N LEU A 75 -8.50 0.51 11.34
CA LEU A 75 -7.37 1.41 11.23
C LEU A 75 -6.17 0.62 10.72
N ASP A 76 -5.40 1.23 9.84
CA ASP A 76 -4.25 0.62 9.20
C ASP A 76 -3.18 1.69 8.98
N SER A 77 -1.97 1.28 8.62
CA SER A 77 -0.82 2.19 8.52
C SER A 77 0.08 1.82 7.35
N THR A 78 0.50 2.82 6.59
CA THR A 78 1.61 2.71 5.65
C THR A 78 2.79 3.57 6.14
N ARG A 79 3.88 3.59 5.37
CA ARG A 79 4.98 4.55 5.56
C ARG A 79 4.52 6.01 5.53
N ASN A 80 3.42 6.31 4.84
CA ASN A 80 2.88 7.65 4.65
C ASN A 80 1.93 8.06 5.79
N GLY A 81 1.56 7.12 6.68
CA GLY A 81 0.76 7.38 7.87
C GLY A 81 -0.41 6.41 8.08
N ARG A 82 -1.20 6.70 9.11
CA ARG A 82 -2.38 5.91 9.50
C ARG A 82 -3.63 6.34 8.75
N PHE A 83 -4.49 5.41 8.38
CA PHE A 83 -5.76 5.73 7.73
C PHE A 83 -6.85 4.77 8.17
N ALA A 84 -8.10 5.22 8.06
CA ALA A 84 -9.27 4.49 8.50
C ALA A 84 -10.12 4.04 7.30
N TYR A 85 -10.68 2.83 7.38
CA TYR A 85 -11.60 2.29 6.38
C TYR A 85 -12.61 1.35 7.04
N SER A 86 -13.65 0.95 6.30
CA SER A 86 -14.66 0.00 6.78
C SER A 86 -14.62 -1.27 5.93
N ARG A 87 -14.29 -2.43 6.52
CA ARG A 87 -14.10 -3.70 5.82
C ARG A 87 -15.28 -4.63 5.99
N CYS A 88 -15.63 -5.38 4.93
CA CYS A 88 -16.59 -6.46 5.05
C CYS A 88 -16.00 -7.64 5.85
N PRO A 89 -16.69 -8.19 6.86
CA PRO A 89 -16.23 -9.37 7.59
C PRO A 89 -16.04 -10.59 6.69
N GLN A 90 -16.84 -10.71 5.62
CA GLN A 90 -16.75 -11.76 4.61
C GLN A 90 -15.66 -11.51 3.55
N ARG A 91 -14.78 -10.53 3.76
CA ARG A 91 -13.64 -10.19 2.88
C ARG A 91 -13.98 -9.79 1.44
N HIS A 92 -15.23 -9.49 1.14
CA HIS A 92 -15.65 -8.98 -0.17
C HIS A 92 -14.94 -7.70 -0.61
N GLY A 93 -14.51 -6.87 0.34
CA GLY A 93 -13.88 -5.60 0.05
C GLY A 93 -13.90 -4.65 1.24
N ARG A 94 -13.58 -3.39 0.98
CA ARG A 94 -13.63 -2.29 1.94
C ARG A 94 -14.16 -1.02 1.31
N TYR A 95 -14.80 -0.21 2.13
CA TYR A 95 -15.18 1.15 1.83
C TYR A 95 -14.17 2.11 2.47
N SER A 96 -13.58 2.98 1.64
CA SER A 96 -12.54 3.93 2.03
C SER A 96 -12.93 5.34 1.59
N ALA A 97 -12.55 6.35 2.37
CA ALA A 97 -12.69 7.74 1.94
C ALA A 97 -11.64 8.11 0.88
N PHE A 98 -11.88 9.16 0.10
CA PHE A 98 -10.87 9.71 -0.82
C PHE A 98 -9.57 10.05 -0.05
N ALA A 99 -9.71 10.67 1.12
CA ALA A 99 -8.58 10.97 2.00
C ALA A 99 -7.81 9.72 2.45
N ALA A 100 -8.50 8.60 2.70
CA ALA A 100 -7.82 7.36 3.10
C ALA A 100 -6.96 6.80 1.95
N PHE A 101 -7.44 6.87 0.71
CA PHE A 101 -6.64 6.54 -0.47
C PHE A 101 -5.44 7.49 -0.64
N MET A 102 -5.66 8.80 -0.48
CA MET A 102 -4.59 9.80 -0.57
C MET A 102 -3.50 9.57 0.49
N ILE A 103 -3.88 9.24 1.74
CA ILE A 103 -2.92 8.87 2.79
C ILE A 103 -2.18 7.59 2.39
N GLU A 104 -2.91 6.54 1.99
CA GLU A 104 -2.33 5.25 1.63
C GLU A 104 -1.25 5.42 0.54
N LYS A 105 -1.51 6.23 -0.49
CA LYS A 105 -0.59 6.45 -1.61
C LYS A 105 0.44 7.57 -1.37
N GLY A 106 0.19 8.45 -0.41
CA GLY A 106 1.14 9.48 0.04
C GLY A 106 0.94 10.87 -0.57
N PHE A 107 -0.24 11.17 -1.12
CA PHE A 107 -0.58 12.48 -1.67
C PHE A 107 -0.93 13.54 -0.61
N VAL A 108 -1.07 13.13 0.65
CA VAL A 108 -1.43 14.02 1.76
C VAL A 108 -0.55 13.72 2.95
N ARG A 109 -0.36 14.74 3.79
CA ARG A 109 0.35 14.62 5.07
C ARG A 109 -0.62 14.73 6.23
N GLN A 110 -0.33 13.99 7.30
CA GLN A 110 -1.03 14.11 8.58
C GLN A 110 -0.46 15.26 9.39
N LEU A 111 -1.36 16.12 9.88
CA LEU A 111 -0.96 17.17 10.80
C LEU A 111 -0.58 16.57 12.15
N ASN A 112 0.53 17.02 12.71
CA ASN A 112 0.90 16.69 14.07
C ASN A 112 0.10 17.54 15.08
N GLY A 113 0.21 17.24 16.38
CA GLY A 113 -0.57 17.93 17.42
C GLY A 113 -0.33 19.44 17.48
N VAL A 114 0.90 19.91 17.20
CA VAL A 114 1.25 21.34 17.19
C VAL A 114 0.57 22.03 16.01
N GLU A 115 0.62 21.43 14.83
CA GLU A 115 -0.01 21.97 13.62
C GLU A 115 -1.54 21.99 13.75
N VAL A 116 -2.13 20.95 14.35
CA VAL A 116 -3.56 20.93 14.65
C VAL A 116 -3.93 22.03 15.65
N ALA A 117 -3.11 22.26 16.68
CA ALA A 117 -3.35 23.33 17.65
C ALA A 117 -3.27 24.73 17.00
N GLU A 118 -2.33 24.94 16.08
CA GLU A 118 -2.24 26.19 15.32
C GLU A 118 -3.47 26.38 14.42
N LEU A 119 -3.87 25.32 13.70
CA LEU A 119 -5.10 25.36 12.89
C LEU A 119 -6.33 25.66 13.75
N ALA A 120 -6.40 25.09 14.96
CA ALA A 120 -7.50 25.28 15.89
C ALA A 120 -7.66 26.74 16.38
N ARG A 121 -6.60 27.57 16.28
CA ARG A 121 -6.68 29.01 16.56
C ARG A 121 -7.44 29.78 15.47
N GLN A 122 -7.43 29.28 14.24
CA GLN A 122 -8.07 29.91 13.09
C GLN A 122 -9.47 29.32 12.86
N VAL A 123 -9.60 28.00 12.99
CA VAL A 123 -10.84 27.26 12.71
C VAL A 123 -11.10 26.27 13.84
N GLN A 124 -12.21 26.44 14.55
CA GLN A 124 -12.53 25.58 15.70
C GLN A 124 -13.05 24.20 15.28
N THR A 125 -13.84 24.15 14.21
CA THR A 125 -14.50 22.93 13.75
C THR A 125 -14.28 22.75 12.26
N ILE A 126 -13.82 21.57 11.87
CA ILE A 126 -13.66 21.18 10.48
C ILE A 126 -14.60 20.02 10.13
N ARG A 127 -14.81 19.77 8.84
CA ARG A 127 -15.46 18.55 8.36
C ARG A 127 -14.39 17.46 8.20
N CYS A 128 -14.65 16.28 8.76
CA CYS A 128 -13.75 15.14 8.63
C CYS A 128 -13.61 14.70 7.18
N SER A 129 -12.38 14.66 6.67
CA SER A 129 -12.07 14.17 5.32
C SER A 129 -12.41 12.69 5.11
N GLY A 130 -12.59 11.93 6.20
CA GLY A 130 -13.02 10.52 6.22
C GLY A 130 -14.53 10.32 6.09
N CYS A 131 -15.33 10.77 7.06
CA CYS A 131 -16.79 10.50 7.09
C CYS A 131 -17.69 11.73 6.89
N GLY A 132 -17.14 12.95 6.83
CA GLY A 132 -17.91 14.20 6.73
C GLY A 132 -18.50 14.71 8.06
N ALA A 133 -18.34 13.99 9.17
CA ALA A 133 -18.77 14.45 10.49
C ALA A 133 -18.00 15.72 10.91
N PRO A 134 -18.61 16.62 11.70
CA PRO A 134 -17.90 17.74 12.29
C PRO A 134 -16.87 17.24 13.31
N VAL A 135 -15.71 17.89 13.37
CA VAL A 135 -14.62 17.59 14.32
C VAL A 135 -14.21 18.89 15.00
N ASP A 136 -14.30 18.96 16.34
CA ASP A 136 -13.76 20.08 17.12
C ASP A 136 -12.26 19.87 17.35
N ILE A 137 -11.45 20.54 16.52
CA ILE A 137 -10.00 20.32 16.49
C ILE A 137 -9.25 21.00 17.64
N ARG A 138 -9.96 21.75 18.50
CA ARG A 138 -9.40 22.25 19.76
C ARG A 138 -9.26 21.15 20.80
N ARG A 139 -10.03 20.06 20.67
CA ARG A 139 -10.10 18.96 21.63
C ARG A 139 -9.54 17.67 21.05
N ASP A 140 -9.84 17.42 19.77
CA ASP A 140 -9.54 16.15 19.13
C ASP A 140 -8.56 16.32 17.96
N HIS A 141 -7.50 15.51 17.94
CA HIS A 141 -6.55 15.44 16.82
C HIS A 141 -6.93 14.41 15.75
N VAL A 142 -8.04 13.70 15.94
CA VAL A 142 -8.62 12.72 15.03
C VAL A 142 -10.14 12.81 15.08
N CYS A 143 -10.83 12.36 14.04
CA CYS A 143 -12.29 12.30 14.07
C CYS A 143 -12.79 11.32 15.16
N THR A 144 -13.71 11.77 16.01
CA THR A 144 -14.32 10.93 17.06
C THR A 144 -15.26 9.86 16.49
N HIS A 145 -15.82 10.07 15.29
CA HIS A 145 -16.75 9.14 14.65
C HIS A 145 -16.06 8.01 13.89
N CYS A 146 -15.10 8.34 13.02
CA CYS A 146 -14.45 7.36 12.14
C CYS A 146 -12.95 7.25 12.36
N ARG A 147 -12.39 7.90 13.39
CA ARG A 147 -10.96 7.83 13.76
C ARG A 147 -9.98 8.25 12.65
N SER A 148 -10.48 8.84 11.57
CA SER A 148 -9.66 9.42 10.51
C SER A 148 -8.78 10.52 11.09
N PRO A 149 -7.49 10.56 10.74
CA PRO A 149 -6.63 11.69 11.09
C PRO A 149 -7.05 12.96 10.36
N ILE A 150 -6.55 14.09 10.86
CA ILE A 150 -6.63 15.39 10.20
C ILE A 150 -5.47 15.47 9.21
N VAL A 151 -5.79 15.73 7.94
CA VAL A 151 -4.83 15.72 6.84
C VAL A 151 -4.94 16.98 6.01
N ILE A 152 -3.83 17.36 5.38
CA ILE A 152 -3.76 18.43 4.40
C ILE A 152 -3.21 17.89 3.08
N LEU A 153 -3.72 18.45 1.98
CA LEU A 153 -3.04 18.37 0.68
C LEU A 153 -1.82 19.28 0.77
N ASP A 154 -0.67 18.65 0.98
CA ASP A 154 0.63 19.28 1.13
C ASP A 154 1.31 19.29 -0.24
N PRO A 155 1.70 20.46 -0.78
CA PRO A 155 2.28 20.54 -2.13
C PRO A 155 3.50 19.64 -2.32
N ASP A 156 4.36 19.53 -1.31
CA ASP A 156 5.55 18.69 -1.36
C ASP A 156 5.16 17.21 -1.37
N ALA A 157 4.22 16.80 -0.52
CA ALA A 157 3.70 15.43 -0.52
C ALA A 157 3.04 15.05 -1.85
N VAL A 158 2.30 15.97 -2.47
CA VAL A 158 1.71 15.76 -3.79
C VAL A 158 2.81 15.61 -4.84
N GLN A 159 3.79 16.51 -4.86
CA GLN A 159 4.89 16.48 -5.82
C GLN A 159 5.70 15.17 -5.70
N ASP A 160 6.11 14.79 -4.50
CA ASP A 160 6.82 13.54 -4.23
C ASP A 160 6.04 12.31 -4.70
N ALA A 161 4.72 12.31 -4.48
CA ALA A 161 3.87 11.22 -4.92
C ALA A 161 3.73 11.19 -6.45
N LEU A 162 3.54 12.33 -7.10
CA LEU A 162 3.48 12.45 -8.56
C LEU A 162 4.78 11.95 -9.21
N ASP A 163 5.94 12.36 -8.70
CA ASP A 163 7.24 11.93 -9.22
C ASP A 163 7.46 10.43 -9.03
N ASN A 164 7.22 9.91 -7.82
CA ASN A 164 7.37 8.50 -7.51
C ASN A 164 6.45 7.59 -8.36
N PHE A 165 5.18 7.94 -8.53
CA PHE A 165 4.27 7.16 -9.37
C PHE A 165 4.51 7.39 -10.86
N GLY A 166 4.93 8.58 -11.27
CA GLY A 166 5.31 8.91 -12.64
C GLY A 166 6.52 8.13 -13.12
N GLU A 167 7.59 8.07 -12.32
CA GLU A 167 8.76 7.24 -12.60
C GLU A 167 8.38 5.76 -12.72
N LYS A 168 7.56 5.26 -11.79
CA LYS A 168 7.12 3.85 -11.81
C LYS A 168 6.25 3.55 -13.02
N ALA A 169 5.35 4.46 -13.40
CA ALA A 169 4.53 4.33 -14.60
C ALA A 169 5.39 4.27 -15.87
N SER A 170 6.37 5.18 -15.98
CA SER A 170 7.32 5.20 -17.10
C SER A 170 8.13 3.90 -17.17
N ARG A 171 8.71 3.44 -16.04
CA ARG A 171 9.42 2.16 -15.99
C ARG A 171 8.53 1.01 -16.42
N GLN A 172 7.29 0.94 -15.95
CA GLN A 172 6.35 -0.14 -16.30
C GLN A 172 6.02 -0.16 -17.81
N GLN A 173 5.85 1.00 -18.44
CA GLN A 173 5.61 1.09 -19.89
C GLN A 173 6.83 0.63 -20.72
N HIS A 174 8.03 0.87 -20.22
CA HIS A 174 9.29 0.55 -20.91
C HIS A 174 9.88 -0.82 -20.52
N VAL A 175 9.19 -1.64 -19.72
CA VAL A 175 9.64 -3.01 -19.43
C VAL A 175 9.56 -3.84 -20.70
N ASN A 176 10.71 -4.16 -21.28
CA ASN A 176 10.81 -5.11 -22.39
C ASN A 176 10.61 -6.54 -21.85
N PRO A 177 9.55 -7.27 -22.26
CA PRO A 177 9.28 -8.63 -21.78
C PRO A 177 10.43 -9.60 -22.02
N ASN A 178 11.16 -9.42 -23.13
CA ASN A 178 12.30 -10.27 -23.48
C ASN A 178 13.48 -10.02 -22.54
N ALA A 179 13.73 -8.76 -22.15
CA ALA A 179 14.77 -8.43 -21.18
C ALA A 179 14.48 -9.02 -19.79
N VAL A 180 13.21 -9.10 -19.39
CA VAL A 180 12.80 -9.76 -18.13
C VAL A 180 12.99 -11.27 -18.22
N ALA A 181 12.60 -11.90 -19.33
CA ALA A 181 12.83 -13.32 -19.58
C ALA A 181 14.33 -13.66 -19.57
N ASP A 182 15.16 -12.83 -20.21
CA ASP A 182 16.61 -12.99 -20.25
C ASP A 182 17.23 -12.86 -18.86
N ALA A 183 16.79 -11.88 -18.06
CA ALA A 183 17.25 -11.72 -16.68
C ALA A 183 16.88 -12.92 -15.78
N LEU A 184 15.67 -13.48 -15.95
CA LEU A 184 15.24 -14.69 -15.24
C LEU A 184 16.11 -15.90 -15.61
N LEU A 185 16.36 -16.11 -16.91
CA LEU A 185 17.22 -17.18 -17.40
C LEU A 185 18.68 -17.02 -16.91
N ALA A 186 19.20 -15.79 -16.89
CA ALA A 186 20.54 -15.51 -16.38
C ALA A 186 20.67 -15.82 -14.88
N ASN A 187 19.65 -15.47 -14.09
CA ASN A 187 19.63 -15.79 -12.65
C ASN A 187 19.57 -17.30 -12.39
N GLU A 188 18.76 -18.03 -13.16
CA GLU A 188 18.68 -19.50 -13.05
C GLU A 188 20.02 -20.16 -13.43
N ARG A 189 20.68 -19.66 -14.49
CA ARG A 189 22.04 -20.09 -14.86
C ARG A 189 23.03 -19.82 -13.72
N ALA A 190 23.01 -18.63 -13.12
CA ALA A 190 23.90 -18.30 -11.99
C ALA A 190 23.67 -19.21 -10.78
N LYS A 191 22.41 -19.51 -10.42
CA LYS A 191 22.09 -20.49 -9.37
C LYS A 191 22.60 -21.89 -9.68
N SER A 192 22.46 -22.32 -10.94
CA SER A 192 22.94 -23.63 -11.37
C SER A 192 24.46 -23.75 -11.25
N LEU A 193 25.20 -22.69 -11.60
CA LEU A 193 26.66 -22.61 -11.46
C LEU A 193 27.08 -22.63 -9.99
N ALA A 194 26.45 -21.81 -9.14
CA ALA A 194 26.73 -21.80 -7.71
C ALA A 194 26.44 -23.16 -7.03
N THR A 195 25.42 -23.88 -7.49
CA THR A 195 25.11 -25.25 -7.01
C THR A 195 26.18 -26.25 -7.44
N ARG A 196 26.70 -26.13 -8.67
CA ARG A 196 27.82 -26.96 -9.17
C ARG A 196 29.12 -26.67 -8.43
N GLU A 197 29.43 -25.40 -8.16
CA GLU A 197 30.60 -25.00 -7.38
C GLU A 197 30.52 -25.49 -5.93
N LYS A 198 29.34 -25.41 -5.28
CA LYS A 198 29.13 -26.01 -3.96
C LYS A 198 29.34 -27.54 -3.97
N ARG A 199 28.87 -28.25 -4.99
CA ARG A 199 29.13 -29.68 -5.15
C ARG A 199 30.61 -29.99 -5.38
N LYS A 200 31.31 -29.17 -6.16
CA LYS A 200 32.76 -29.30 -6.37
C LYS A 200 33.53 -29.06 -5.08
N GLY A 201 33.22 -27.99 -4.34
CA GLY A 201 33.83 -27.69 -3.06
C GLY A 201 33.55 -28.75 -1.98
N PHE A 202 32.38 -29.39 -2.01
CA PHE A 202 32.07 -30.54 -1.14
C PHE A 202 32.96 -31.75 -1.48
N LEU A 203 33.15 -32.05 -2.78
CA LEU A 203 34.04 -33.13 -3.22
C LEU A 203 35.53 -32.83 -2.99
N GLU A 204 35.95 -31.57 -3.07
CA GLU A 204 37.34 -31.14 -2.80
C GLU A 204 37.67 -31.16 -1.30
N ALA A 205 36.70 -30.81 -0.44
CA ALA A 205 36.81 -30.95 1.01
C ALA A 205 36.93 -32.42 1.44
N ASP A 206 36.16 -33.33 0.83
CA ASP A 206 36.26 -34.77 1.10
C ASP A 206 37.60 -35.39 0.66
N ILE A 207 38.24 -34.87 -0.40
CA ILE A 207 39.53 -35.41 -0.88
C ILE A 207 40.71 -34.87 -0.06
N SER A 208 40.65 -33.61 0.40
CA SER A 208 41.73 -33.03 1.21
C SER A 208 41.76 -33.54 2.65
N ASP A 209 40.63 -33.99 3.20
CA ASP A 209 40.56 -34.48 4.59
C ASP A 209 40.84 -35.99 4.70
N LEU A 210 40.77 -36.74 3.59
CA LEU A 210 41.09 -38.18 3.57
C LEU A 210 42.59 -38.50 3.54
N VAL A 211 43.45 -37.55 3.18
CA VAL A 211 44.91 -37.76 3.17
C VAL A 211 45.57 -37.29 4.49
N ILE A 212 44.92 -36.41 5.25
CA ILE A 212 45.48 -35.87 6.51
C ILE A 212 44.70 -36.36 7.76
N GLY A 213 43.40 -36.66 7.66
CA GLY A 213 42.60 -37.13 8.79
C GLY A 213 42.69 -38.63 9.11
N GLY A 214 43.15 -39.46 8.17
CA GLY A 214 43.09 -40.94 8.28
C GLY A 214 44.06 -41.59 9.28
N ILE A 215 45.09 -40.87 9.75
CA ILE A 215 46.12 -41.44 10.65
C ILE A 215 46.01 -40.90 12.08
N GLU A 216 45.45 -39.69 12.29
CA GLU A 216 45.29 -39.15 13.66
C GLU A 216 44.11 -39.75 14.43
N THR A 217 43.04 -40.17 13.76
CA THR A 217 41.85 -40.69 14.46
C THR A 217 42.04 -42.12 14.98
N VAL A 218 42.91 -42.92 14.34
CA VAL A 218 43.21 -44.31 14.78
C VAL A 218 44.16 -44.34 15.98
N TRP A 219 45.07 -43.37 16.11
CA TRP A 219 46.04 -43.32 17.22
C TRP A 219 45.43 -42.87 18.55
N LYS A 220 44.36 -42.05 18.52
CA LYS A 220 43.63 -41.62 19.73
C LYS A 220 42.64 -42.68 20.26
N LEU A 221 42.27 -43.68 19.47
CA LEU A 221 41.36 -44.76 19.90
C LEU A 221 42.08 -45.97 20.53
N LEU A 222 43.41 -46.07 20.40
CA LEU A 222 44.23 -47.17 20.95
C LEU A 222 44.99 -46.79 22.24
N ARG A 223 44.66 -45.65 22.86
CA ARG A 223 45.29 -45.16 24.10
C ARG A 223 44.32 -44.75 25.21
N ARG A 224 43.11 -45.31 25.21
CA ARG A 224 42.20 -45.28 26.37
C ARG A 224 41.68 -46.67 26.66
#